data_AF-A0A959V9Q9-F1
#
_entry.id   AF-A0A959V9Q9-F1
#
_cell.length_a   1.000
_cell.length_b   1.000
_cell.length_c   1.000
_cell.angle_alpha   90.00
_cell.angle_beta   90.00
_cell.angle_gamma   90.00
#
_symmetry.space_group_name_H-M   'P 1'
#
loop_
_entity.id
_entity.type
_entity.pdbx_description
1 polymer ?
#
loop_
_entity_poly.entity_id
_entity_poly.type
_entity_poly.pdbx_seq_one_letter_code
_entity_poly.pdbx_strand_id
1 'polypeptide(L)' 'MRKFTLLLAMCFAAFLSFSQTTLTTAVDFTATNTEGEEFNLFEILDGGQYVAIDFFFTT' A
#
# COMPACT_ATOMS: atom_id res chain seq x y z
N MET A 1 -32.93 11.80 4.08
CA MET A 1 -32.21 10.55 3.78
C MET A 1 -30.97 10.77 2.93
N ARG A 2 -31.07 11.28 1.68
CA ARG A 2 -29.91 11.45 0.77
C ARG A 2 -28.69 12.17 1.34
N LYS A 3 -28.87 13.28 2.06
CA LYS A 3 -27.76 14.04 2.69
C LYS A 3 -27.06 13.24 3.80
N PHE A 4 -27.80 12.42 4.54
CA PHE A 4 -27.28 11.56 5.60
C PHE A 4 -26.52 10.37 5.01
N THR A 5 -27.02 9.80 3.91
CA THR A 5 -26.34 8.75 3.13
C THR A 5 -25.00 9.24 2.58
N LEU A 6 -24.94 10.47 2.05
CA LEU A 6 -23.70 11.08 1.55
C LEU A 6 -22.68 11.33 2.68
N LEU A 7 -23.14 11.82 3.84
CA LEU A 7 -22.27 12.03 4.99
C LEU A 7 -21.68 10.70 5.50
N LEU A 8 -22.50 9.66 5.57
CA LEU A 8 -22.06 8.33 5.98
C LEU A 8 -21.05 7.71 5.00
N ALA A 9 -21.30 7.87 3.69
CA ALA A 9 -20.36 7.43 2.65
C ALA A 9 -19.01 8.16 2.72
N MET A 10 -19.03 9.47 3.02
CA MET A 10 -17.82 10.27 3.17
C MET A 10 -17.02 9.87 4.43
N CYS A 11 -17.70 9.61 5.55
CA CYS A 11 -17.04 9.09 6.74
C CYS A 11 -16.42 7.70 6.48
N PHE A 12 -17.12 6.82 5.76
CA PHE A 12 -16.60 5.49 5.41
C PHE A 12 -15.37 5.56 4.49
N ALA A 13 -15.37 6.46 3.50
CA ALA A 13 -14.23 6.67 2.62
C ALA A 13 -12.99 7.19 3.38
N ALA A 14 -13.17 8.00 4.43
CA ALA A 14 -12.06 8.48 5.25
C ALA A 14 -11.35 7.38 6.06
N PHE A 15 -12.06 6.27 6.39
CA PHE A 15 -11.44 5.11 7.05
C PHE A 15 -10.62 4.23 6.10
N LEU A 16 -10.79 4.36 4.79
CA LEU A 16 -10.00 3.61 3.80
C LEU A 16 -8.67 4.31 3.46
N SER A 17 -8.45 5.52 3.98
CA SER A 17 -7.29 6.37 3.64
C SER A 17 -6.05 6.14 4.53
N PHE A 18 -6.01 5.11 5.38
CA PHE A 18 -4.83 4.77 6.20
C PHE A 18 -3.76 4.04 5.37
N SER A 19 -3.24 4.69 4.33
CA SER A 19 -2.13 4.21 3.51
C SER A 19 -0.76 4.70 4.01
N GLN A 20 -0.71 5.52 5.07
CA GLN A 20 0.55 6.04 5.60
C GLN A 20 1.07 5.17 6.73
N THR A 21 2.11 4.40 6.42
CA THR A 21 2.96 3.71 7.40
C THR A 21 4.01 4.70 7.90
N THR A 22 4.47 4.55 9.14
CA THR A 22 5.66 5.28 9.61
C THR A 22 6.88 4.88 8.78
N LEU A 23 7.70 5.85 8.38
CA LEU A 23 8.91 5.63 7.55
C LEU A 23 9.96 4.69 8.17
N THR A 24 9.80 4.32 9.44
CA THR A 24 10.67 3.40 10.16
C THR A 24 10.19 1.94 10.11
N THR A 25 8.99 1.68 9.58
CA THR A 25 8.37 0.35 9.56
C THR A 25 7.99 -0.01 8.12
N ALA A 26 8.70 -0.99 7.56
CA ALA A 26 8.29 -1.59 6.30
C ALA A 26 6.96 -2.35 6.51
N VAL A 27 5.99 -2.10 5.63
CA VAL A 27 4.70 -2.80 5.62
C VAL A 27 4.77 -3.90 4.58
N ASP A 28 4.05 -5.00 4.84
CA ASP A 28 3.95 -6.10 3.88
C ASP A 28 3.28 -5.60 2.60
N PHE A 29 3.88 -5.90 1.46
CA PHE A 29 3.30 -5.63 0.16
C PHE A 29 3.72 -6.70 -0.85
N THR A 30 2.84 -6.88 -1.83
CA THR A 30 3.12 -7.65 -3.04
C THR A 30 3.13 -6.68 -4.22
N ALA A 31 4.21 -6.68 -4.99
CA ALA A 31 4.33 -5.90 -6.21
C ALA A 31 4.39 -6.84 -7.43
N THR A 32 3.67 -6.47 -8.49
CA THR A 32 3.73 -7.18 -9.77
C THR A 32 4.60 -6.38 -10.74
N ASN A 33 5.59 -7.01 -11.34
CA ASN A 33 6.44 -6.37 -12.35
C ASN A 33 5.72 -6.28 -13.72
N THR A 34 6.37 -5.67 -14.72
CA THR A 34 5.83 -5.51 -16.08
C THR A 34 5.65 -6.83 -16.84
N GLU A 35 6.24 -7.92 -16.36
CA GLU A 35 6.14 -9.26 -16.94
C GLU A 35 5.04 -10.10 -16.26
N GLY A 36 4.37 -9.56 -15.24
CA GLY A 36 3.33 -10.24 -14.49
C GLY A 36 3.83 -11.12 -13.34
N GLU A 37 5.13 -11.06 -13.01
CA GLU A 37 5.71 -11.77 -11.87
C GLU A 37 5.44 -11.02 -10.56
N GLU A 38 5.01 -11.76 -9.54
CA GLU A 38 4.72 -11.22 -8.21
C GLU A 38 5.92 -11.37 -7.27
N PHE A 39 6.20 -10.30 -6.53
CA PHE A 39 7.23 -10.25 -5.49
C PHE A 39 6.60 -9.84 -4.18
N ASN A 40 6.67 -10.71 -3.17
CA ASN A 40 6.32 -10.35 -1.79
C ASN A 40 7.56 -9.87 -1.03
N LEU A 41 7.43 -8.76 -0.29
CA LEU A 41 8.54 -8.19 0.48
C LEU A 41 9.12 -9.17 1.51
N PHE A 42 8.27 -9.77 2.33
CA PHE A 42 8.74 -10.60 3.44
C PHE A 42 9.26 -11.95 2.99
N GLU A 43 8.77 -12.51 1.88
CA GLU A 43 9.37 -13.70 1.27
C GLU A 43 10.85 -13.47 0.89
N ILE A 44 11.17 -12.29 0.32
CA ILE A 44 12.55 -11.93 -0.02
C ILE A 44 13.41 -11.73 1.23
N LEU A 45 12.87 -11.07 2.25
CA LEU A 45 13.59 -10.83 3.51
C LEU A 45 13.83 -12.13 4.30
N ASP A 46 12.85 -13.04 4.33
CA ASP A 46 12.95 -14.36 4.98
C ASP A 46 13.99 -15.25 4.27
N GLY A 47 14.25 -15.01 2.97
CA GLY A 47 15.35 -15.59 2.22
C GLY A 47 16.75 -15.11 2.63
N GLY A 48 16.85 -14.10 3.52
CA GLY A 48 18.11 -13.52 3.99
C GLY A 48 18.70 -12.46 3.06
N GLN A 49 17.92 -11.98 2.09
CA GLN A 49 18.32 -10.92 1.17
C GLN A 49 18.03 -9.53 1.74
N TYR A 50 18.68 -8.52 1.16
CA TYR A 50 18.36 -7.11 1.42
C TYR A 50 17.49 -6.56 0.30
N VAL A 51 16.50 -5.73 0.65
CA VAL A 51 15.61 -5.06 -0.31
C VAL A 51 15.82 -3.56 -0.23
N ALA A 52 16.11 -2.94 -1.37
CA ALA A 52 16.11 -1.49 -1.55
C ALA A 52 14.89 -1.09 -2.38
N ILE A 53 14.08 -0.18 -1.86
CA ILE A 53 12.84 0.28 -2.51
C ILE A 53 13.02 1.74 -2.89
N ASP A 54 12.78 2.07 -4.16
CA ASP A 54 12.79 3.43 -4.67
C ASP A 54 11.47 3.74 -5.38
N PHE A 55 10.87 4.89 -5.04
CA PHE A 55 9.58 5.31 -5.57
C PHE A 55 9.80 6.39 -6.63
N PHE A 56 9.69 6.00 -7.89
CA PHE A 56 9.75 6.93 -9.01
C PHE A 56 8.35 7.46 -9.35
N PHE A 57 8.25 8.76 -9.58
CA PHE A 57 7.08 9.37 -10.18
C PHE A 57 7.50 10.35 -11.28
N THR A 58 6.68 10.46 -12.33
CA THR A 58 6.82 11.49 -13.38
C THR A 58 5.56 12.35 -13.36
N THR A 59 5.71 13.67 -13.34
CA THR A 59 4.60 14.64 -13.44
C THR A 59 4.03 14.75 -14.84
#